data_AF-A0A354IVW5-F1
#
_entry.id   AF-A0A354IVW5-F1
#
_cell.length_a   1.000
_cell.length_b   1.000
_cell.length_c   1.000
_cell.angle_alpha   90.00
_cell.angle_beta   90.00
_cell.angle_gamma   90.00
#
_symmetry.space_group_name_H-M   'P 1'
#
loop_
_entity.id
_entity.type
_entity.pdbx_description
1 polymer ?
#
loop_
_entity_poly.entity_id
_entity_poly.type
_entity_poly.pdbx_seq_one_letter_code
_entity_poly.pdbx_strand_id
1 'polypeptide(L)' 'TTAWVNAMTPGLHIAGGIGYADGRQRAMSWTRAGGMRELGTLGGRTSVARDVNARGQVVGFAED' A
#
# COMPACT_ATOMS: atom_id res chain seq x y z
N THR A 1 -0.36 8.69 -12.89
CA THR A 1 -0.36 7.77 -11.73
C THR A 1 0.61 8.31 -10.72
N THR A 2 0.15 8.58 -9.50
CA THR A 2 1.00 9.09 -8.41
C THR A 2 1.09 8.01 -7.34
N ALA A 3 2.25 7.83 -6.72
CA ALA A 3 2.42 6.95 -5.56
C ALA A 3 2.85 7.76 -4.35
N TRP A 4 2.43 7.36 -3.16
CA TRP A 4 2.77 8.01 -1.90
C TRP A 4 2.99 6.98 -0.78
N VAL A 5 3.64 7.41 0.30
CA VAL A 5 3.96 6.57 1.48
C VAL A 5 3.07 6.98 2.64
N ASN A 6 2.48 5.99 3.32
CA ASN A 6 1.71 6.18 4.54
C ASN A 6 2.51 5.77 5.79
N ALA A 7 3.29 4.69 5.69
CA ALA A 7 4.10 4.17 6.80
C ALA A 7 5.38 3.50 6.31
N MET A 8 6.42 3.53 7.15
CA MET A 8 7.67 2.82 6.90
C MET A 8 8.32 2.33 8.19
N THR A 9 9.13 1.29 8.08
CA THR A 9 9.94 0.76 9.18
C THR A 9 11.44 1.03 8.96
N PRO A 10 12.29 0.95 10.00
CA PRO A 10 13.74 1.06 9.84
C PRO A 10 14.34 0.01 8.89
N GLY A 11 13.70 -1.16 8.77
CA GLY A 11 14.09 -2.21 7.83
C GLY A 11 13.69 -1.95 6.37
N LEU A 12 13.16 -0.75 6.08
CA LEU A 12 12.67 -0.35 4.75
C LEU A 12 11.53 -1.22 4.20
N HIS A 13 10.65 -1.69 5.10
CA HIS A 13 9.29 -2.07 4.72
C HIS A 13 8.45 -0.80 4.61
N ILE A 14 7.82 -0.60 3.46
CA ILE A 14 7.02 0.58 3.17
C ILE A 14 5.60 0.15 2.83
N ALA A 15 4.62 0.90 3.34
CA ALA A 15 3.22 0.82 2.96
C ALA A 15 2.75 2.17 2.45
N GLY A 16 1.93 2.16 1.40
CA GLY A 16 1.39 3.38 0.84
C GLY A 16 0.31 3.13 -0.20
N GLY A 17 0.12 4.10 -1.09
CA GLY A 17 -0.95 4.07 -2.09
C GLY A 17 -0.47 4.44 -3.49
N ILE A 18 -1.22 3.96 -4.47
CA ILE A 18 -1.13 4.33 -5.89
C ILE A 18 -2.47 4.96 -6.29
N GLY A 19 -2.43 6.17 -6.82
CA GLY A 19 -3.60 6.90 -7.32
C GLY A 19 -3.73 6.80 -8.83
N TYR A 20 -4.94 6.48 -9.28
CA TYR A 20 -5.32 6.33 -10.68
C TYR A 20 -6.08 7.57 -11.17
N ALA A 21 -6.12 7.78 -12.50
CA ALA A 21 -6.75 8.95 -13.11
C ALA A 21 -8.28 9.02 -12.87
N ASP A 22 -8.90 7.89 -12.56
CA ASP A 22 -10.33 7.77 -12.27
C ASP A 22 -10.68 7.99 -10.79
N GLY A 23 -9.72 8.47 -9.99
CA GLY A 23 -9.88 8.75 -8.56
C GLY A 23 -9.78 7.52 -7.66
N ARG A 24 -9.61 6.31 -8.21
CA ARG A 24 -9.37 5.12 -7.39
C ARG A 24 -7.97 5.15 -6.79
N GLN A 25 -7.83 4.51 -5.64
CA GLN A 25 -6.54 4.25 -5.02
C GLN A 25 -6.36 2.76 -4.73
N ARG A 26 -5.11 2.30 -4.79
CA ARG A 26 -4.72 0.92 -4.49
C ARG A 26 -3.59 0.90 -3.49
N ALA A 27 -3.75 0.09 -2.45
CA ALA A 27 -2.73 -0.19 -1.46
C ALA A 27 -1.50 -0.80 -2.14
N MET A 28 -0.32 -0.32 -1.79
CA MET A 28 0.95 -0.89 -2.22
C MET A 28 1.86 -1.14 -1.03
N SER A 29 2.73 -2.13 -1.19
CA SER A 29 3.91 -2.32 -0.33
C SER A 29 5.17 -2.19 -1.16
N TRP A 30 6.27 -1.84 -0.49
CA TRP A 30 7.59 -1.91 -1.06
C TRP A 30 8.57 -2.53 -0.07
N THR A 31 9.49 -3.33 -0.60
CA THR A 31 10.65 -3.81 0.15
C THR A 31 11.90 -3.70 -0.72
N ARG A 32 13.07 -3.60 -0.10
CA ARG A 32 14.34 -3.57 -0.84
C ARG A 32 14.55 -4.81 -1.70
N ALA A 33 14.13 -5.97 -1.22
CA ALA A 33 14.30 -7.25 -1.93
C ALA A 33 13.24 -7.49 -3.01
N GLY A 34 11.99 -7.06 -2.77
CA GLY A 34 10.85 -7.37 -3.63
C GLY A 34 10.38 -6.22 -4.52
N GLY A 35 10.94 -5.02 -4.36
CA GLY A 35 10.45 -3.83 -5.07
C GLY A 35 9.02 -3.46 -4.66
N MET A 36 8.35 -2.70 -5.53
CA MET A 36 6.96 -2.27 -5.33
C MET A 36 5.99 -3.38 -5.71
N ARG A 37 4.97 -3.60 -4.89
CA ARG A 37 3.89 -4.55 -5.15
C ARG A 37 2.54 -3.96 -4.75
N GLU A 38 1.56 -4.05 -5.65
CA GLU A 38 0.16 -3.74 -5.32
C GLU A 38 -0.45 -4.87 -4.46
N LEU A 39 -1.26 -4.51 -3.47
CA LEU A 39 -1.83 -5.44 -2.48
C LEU A 39 -3.28 -5.87 -2.79
N GLY A 40 -3.86 -5.42 -3.90
CA GLY A 40 -5.26 -5.70 -4.24
C GLY A 40 -6.24 -4.92 -3.36
N THR A 41 -7.54 -5.26 -3.45
CA THR A 41 -8.62 -4.48 -2.80
C THR A 41 -9.47 -5.20 -1.77
N LEU A 42 -9.11 -6.40 -1.31
CA LEU A 42 -9.88 -7.14 -0.29
C LEU A 42 -11.40 -7.25 -0.59
N GLY A 43 -11.80 -7.12 -1.87
CA GLY A 43 -13.20 -7.13 -2.31
C GLY A 43 -13.82 -5.78 -2.67
N GLY A 44 -13.28 -4.64 -2.22
CA GLY A 44 -13.81 -3.31 -2.55
C GLY A 44 -13.28 -2.73 -3.87
N ARG A 45 -13.77 -1.55 -4.26
CA ARG A 45 -13.27 -0.81 -5.45
C ARG A 45 -11.92 -0.14 -5.23
N THR A 46 -11.60 0.24 -3.99
CA THR A 46 -10.35 0.88 -3.59
C THR A 46 -9.74 0.24 -2.35
N SER A 47 -8.43 0.45 -2.13
CA SER A 47 -7.75 -0.01 -0.92
C SER A 47 -6.71 0.98 -0.42
N VAL A 48 -6.54 0.97 0.90
CA VAL A 48 -5.62 1.85 1.63
C VAL A 48 -4.77 1.01 2.56
N ALA A 49 -3.44 1.09 2.40
CA ALA A 49 -2.50 0.57 3.39
C ALA A 49 -2.27 1.62 4.47
N ARG A 50 -2.68 1.35 5.70
CA ARG A 50 -2.62 2.32 6.80
C ARG A 50 -1.29 2.29 7.56
N ASP A 51 -0.75 1.09 7.77
CA ASP A 51 0.47 0.90 8.55
C ASP A 51 1.21 -0.39 8.15
N VAL A 52 2.48 -0.48 8.53
CA VAL A 52 3.34 -1.65 8.32
C VAL A 52 4.25 -1.91 9.53
N ASN A 53 4.33 -3.16 9.97
CA ASN A 53 5.23 -3.54 11.06
C ASN A 53 6.60 -4.02 10.57
N ALA A 54 7.54 -4.23 11.50
CA ALA A 54 8.92 -4.63 11.19
C ALA A 54 9.05 -6.00 10.51
N ARG A 55 7.98 -6.81 10.46
CA ARG A 55 7.92 -8.08 9.71
C ARG A 55 7.39 -7.90 8.29
N GLY A 56 7.12 -6.66 7.86
CA GLY A 56 6.56 -6.35 6.55
C GLY A 56 5.06 -6.65 6.43
N GLN A 57 4.37 -6.87 7.55
CA GLN A 57 2.92 -7.08 7.54
C GLN A 57 2.22 -5.73 7.43
N VAL A 58 1.38 -5.60 6.41
CA VAL A 58 0.63 -4.36 6.12
C VAL A 58 -0.80 -4.51 6.62
N VAL A 59 -1.30 -3.50 7.31
CA VAL A 59 -2.71 -3.40 7.72
C VAL A 59 -3.39 -2.26 6.98
N GLY A 60 -4.70 -2.38 6.78
CA GLY A 60 -5.43 -1.47 5.92
C GLY A 60 -6.91 -1.81 5.83
N PHE A 61 -7.60 -1.14 4.92
CA PHE A 61 -9.02 -1.35 4.65
C PHE A 61 -9.31 -1.19 3.15
N ALA A 62 -10.51 -1.59 2.77
CA ALA A 62 -11.04 -1.43 1.42
C ALA A 62 -12.44 -0.82 1.48
N GLU A 63 -12.76 -0.03 0.46
CA GLU A 63 -14.02 0.69 0.31
C GLU A 63 -14.48 0.62 -1.15
N ASP A 64 -15.78 0.75 -1.35
CA ASP A 64 -16.40 0.90 -2.67
C ASP A 64 -16.45 2.35 -3.14
#